data_AF-A0A6I5C429-F1
#
_entry.id   AF-A0A6I5C429-F1
#
_cell.length_a   1.000
_cell.length_b   1.000
_cell.length_c   1.000
_cell.angle_alpha   90.00
_cell.angle_beta   90.00
_cell.angle_gamma   90.00
#
_symmetry.space_group_name_H-M   'P 1'
#
loop_
_entity.id
_entity.type
_entity.pdbx_description
1 polymer ?
#
loop_
_entity_poly.entity_id
_entity_poly.type
_entity_poly.pdbx_seq_one_letter_code
_entity_poly.pdbx_strand_id
1 'polypeptide(L)'
;MTGTKTAVEWLASVAPDPRACRREWERDPRGVALLPAGKAWDVLFLPGELGYPTLDVLSRVLDQLGPVLADFGDQRLGFLVPPGTAARWLGTGVRSAGAGTWIVVPYPGRT
;
A
#
# COMPACT_ATOMS: atom_id res chain seq x y z
N MET A 1 -3.67 -12.09 15.35
CA MET A 1 -2.27 -12.37 14.93
C MET A 1 -2.16 -13.05 13.56
N THR A 2 -3.16 -13.79 13.08
CA THR A 2 -3.16 -14.42 11.73
C THR A 2 -3.24 -13.40 10.59
N GLY A 3 -4.05 -12.35 10.72
CA GLY A 3 -4.25 -11.35 9.65
C GLY A 3 -2.98 -10.59 9.23
N THR A 4 -2.13 -10.17 10.18
CA THR A 4 -0.87 -9.46 9.88
C THR A 4 0.12 -10.35 9.15
N LYS A 5 0.22 -11.64 9.52
CA LYS A 5 1.09 -12.60 8.84
C LYS A 5 0.65 -12.79 7.38
N THR A 6 -0.65 -12.90 7.14
CA THR A 6 -1.21 -12.95 5.79
C THR A 6 -0.92 -11.67 4.99
N ALA A 7 -1.02 -10.50 5.60
CA ALA A 7 -0.73 -9.23 4.94
C ALA A 7 0.75 -9.09 4.56
N VAL A 8 1.68 -9.48 5.45
CA VAL A 8 3.12 -9.49 5.18
C VAL A 8 3.46 -10.44 4.04
N GLU A 9 2.92 -11.66 4.05
CA GLU A 9 3.14 -12.65 3.00
C GLU A 9 2.59 -12.17 1.65
N TRP A 10 1.39 -11.59 1.64
CA TRP A 10 0.77 -11.04 0.45
C TRP A 10 1.54 -9.85 -0.12
N LEU A 11 1.97 -8.88 0.69
CA LEU A 11 2.80 -7.76 0.23
C LEU A 11 4.17 -8.23 -0.27
N ALA A 12 4.85 -9.11 0.47
CA ALA A 12 6.16 -9.61 0.08
C ALA A 12 6.11 -10.45 -1.21
N SER A 13 4.95 -11.01 -1.58
CA SER A 13 4.81 -11.88 -2.76
C SER A 13 5.18 -11.20 -4.08
N VAL A 14 5.11 -9.87 -4.18
CA VAL A 14 5.49 -9.13 -5.39
C VAL A 14 6.99 -8.80 -5.46
N ALA A 15 7.70 -8.90 -4.32
CA ALA A 15 9.13 -8.60 -4.23
C ALA A 15 9.95 -9.58 -5.09
N PRO A 16 11.11 -9.16 -5.65
CA PRO A 16 12.02 -10.08 -6.33
C PRO A 16 12.50 -11.24 -5.45
N ASP A 17 12.75 -10.96 -4.16
CA ASP A 17 13.02 -11.96 -3.12
C ASP A 17 12.11 -11.71 -1.91
N PRO A 18 10.99 -12.45 -1.79
CA PRO A 18 10.04 -12.31 -0.67
C PRO A 18 10.68 -12.59 0.70
N ARG A 19 11.69 -13.46 0.78
CA ARG A 19 12.37 -13.77 2.05
C ARG A 19 13.29 -12.65 2.46
N ALA A 20 14.04 -12.05 1.52
CA ALA A 20 14.86 -10.87 1.80
C ALA A 20 14.02 -9.67 2.22
N CYS A 21 12.92 -9.41 1.50
CA CYS A 21 11.96 -8.34 1.83
C CYS A 21 11.48 -8.43 3.29
N ARG A 22 11.06 -9.63 3.74
CA ARG A 22 10.62 -9.81 5.14
C ARG A 22 11.74 -9.57 6.15
N ARG A 23 12.94 -10.10 5.86
CA ARG A 23 14.10 -9.89 6.73
C ARG A 23 14.43 -8.40 6.88
N GLU A 24 14.29 -7.62 5.82
CA GLU A 24 14.56 -6.18 5.84
C GLU A 24 13.57 -5.43 6.74
N TRP A 25 12.27 -5.72 6.62
CA TRP A 25 11.26 -5.16 7.52
C TRP A 25 11.44 -5.55 9.00
N GLU A 26 11.80 -6.81 9.26
CA GLU A 26 11.87 -7.34 10.62
C GLU A 26 13.12 -6.86 11.39
N ARG A 27 14.16 -6.43 10.67
CA ARG A 27 15.44 -5.99 11.26
C ARG A 27 15.36 -4.62 11.94
N ASP A 28 14.48 -3.73 11.49
CA ASP A 28 14.33 -2.38 12.05
C ASP A 28 12.85 -2.11 12.37
N PRO A 29 12.51 -1.64 13.58
CA PRO A 29 11.18 -1.11 13.90
C PRO A 29 10.64 -0.07 12.90
N ARG A 30 11.52 0.71 12.26
CA ARG A 30 11.21 1.70 11.21
C ARG A 30 11.53 1.18 9.80
N GLY A 31 11.83 -0.10 9.66
CA GLY A 31 12.17 -0.74 8.40
C GLY A 31 11.06 -0.58 7.37
N VAL A 32 11.45 -0.20 6.16
CA VAL A 32 10.60 -0.17 4.97
C VAL A 32 11.17 -1.14 3.94
N ALA A 33 10.32 -1.61 3.03
CA ALA A 33 10.74 -2.41 1.88
C ALA A 33 10.29 -1.72 0.60
N LEU A 34 11.11 -1.86 -0.44
CA LEU A 34 10.78 -1.38 -1.77
C LEU A 34 10.06 -2.49 -2.54
N LEU A 35 8.79 -2.27 -2.89
CA LEU A 35 7.94 -3.27 -3.56
C LEU A 35 7.49 -2.81 -4.94
N PRO A 36 7.50 -3.68 -5.96
CA PRO A 36 7.06 -3.31 -7.30
C PRO A 36 5.53 -3.29 -7.36
N ALA A 37 4.97 -2.18 -7.85
CA ALA A 37 3.56 -2.08 -8.17
C ALA A 37 3.26 -2.70 -9.56
N GLY A 38 1.98 -2.90 -9.86
CA GLY A 38 1.50 -3.44 -11.13
C GLY A 38 1.60 -4.96 -11.29
N LYS A 39 2.07 -5.69 -10.27
CA LYS A 39 2.07 -7.16 -10.26
C LYS A 39 0.77 -7.72 -9.69
N ALA A 40 0.60 -7.60 -8.38
CA ALA A 40 -0.61 -8.05 -7.67
C ALA A 40 -1.58 -6.90 -7.35
N TRP A 41 -1.08 -5.66 -7.41
CA TRP A 41 -1.80 -4.45 -7.04
C TRP A 41 -1.14 -3.22 -7.67
N ASP A 42 -1.93 -2.20 -7.92
CA ASP A 42 -1.49 -0.82 -8.13
C ASP A 42 -1.72 -0.02 -6.83
N VAL A 43 -1.21 1.20 -6.75
CA VAL A 43 -1.48 2.12 -5.63
C VAL A 43 -1.96 3.47 -6.12
N LEU A 44 -3.00 3.99 -5.47
CA LEU A 44 -3.45 5.38 -5.60
C LEU A 44 -3.08 6.16 -4.35
N PHE A 45 -2.20 7.14 -4.50
CA PHE A 45 -1.77 8.05 -3.45
C PHE A 45 -2.63 9.31 -3.47
N LEU A 46 -3.48 9.43 -2.45
CA LEU A 46 -4.32 10.59 -2.19
C LEU A 46 -3.62 11.52 -1.20
N PRO A 47 -3.75 12.85 -1.36
CA PRO A 47 -3.33 13.77 -0.32
C PRO A 47 -4.25 13.62 0.91
N GLY A 48 -3.77 13.93 2.11
CA GLY A 48 -4.45 13.64 3.37
C GLY A 48 -5.88 14.20 3.44
N GLU A 49 -6.10 15.41 2.91
CA GLU A 49 -7.41 16.06 2.85
C GLU A 49 -8.46 15.30 2.02
N LEU A 50 -8.01 14.44 1.10
CA LEU A 50 -8.87 13.57 0.31
C LEU A 50 -8.84 12.13 0.80
N GLY A 51 -7.67 11.66 1.22
CA GLY A 51 -7.42 10.29 1.65
C GLY A 51 -8.18 9.92 2.92
N TYR A 52 -8.13 10.79 3.94
CA TYR A 52 -8.81 10.52 5.22
C TYR A 52 -10.34 10.44 5.08
N PRO A 53 -11.03 11.41 4.43
CA PRO A 53 -12.46 11.27 4.17
C PRO A 53 -12.80 10.06 3.31
N THR A 54 -11.95 9.71 2.33
CA THR A 54 -12.15 8.51 1.50
C THR A 54 -12.08 7.25 2.36
N LEU A 55 -11.08 7.15 3.23
CA LEU A 55 -10.93 6.03 4.16
C LEU A 55 -12.14 5.91 5.10
N ASP A 56 -12.61 7.02 5.68
CA ASP A 56 -13.80 7.06 6.54
C ASP A 56 -15.04 6.53 5.80
N VAL A 57 -15.31 7.01 4.59
CA VAL A 57 -16.44 6.52 3.79
C VAL A 57 -16.29 5.03 3.48
N LEU A 58 -15.14 4.59 2.98
CA LEU A 58 -14.91 3.19 2.60
C LEU A 58 -15.06 2.25 3.80
N SER A 59 -14.60 2.65 4.99
CA SER A 59 -14.73 1.87 6.22
C SER A 59 -16.18 1.67 6.69
N ARG A 60 -17.11 2.53 6.24
CA ARG A 60 -18.54 2.45 6.59
C ARG A 60 -19.35 1.64 5.58
N VAL A 61 -18.91 1.61 4.31
CA VAL A 61 -19.68 1.01 3.22
C VAL A 61 -19.16 -0.35 2.77
N LEU A 62 -17.91 -0.69 3.07
CA LEU A 62 -17.33 -1.98 2.73
C LEU A 62 -17.29 -2.89 3.95
N ASP A 63 -17.76 -4.12 3.79
CA ASP A 63 -17.61 -5.18 4.81
C ASP A 63 -16.13 -5.49 5.09
N GLN A 64 -15.29 -5.37 4.07
CA GLN A 64 -13.84 -5.56 4.17
C GLN A 64 -13.08 -4.52 3.34
N LEU A 65 -12.47 -3.57 4.03
CA LEU A 65 -11.57 -2.59 3.43
C LEU A 65 -10.25 -3.27 3.00
N GLY A 66 -9.76 -2.93 1.81
CA GLY A 66 -8.43 -3.35 1.35
C GLY A 66 -7.29 -2.66 2.11
N PRO A 67 -6.03 -3.11 1.94
CA PRO A 67 -4.89 -2.50 2.61
C PRO A 67 -4.70 -1.04 2.21
N VAL A 68 -4.40 -0.20 3.22
CA VAL A 68 -4.09 1.22 3.05
C VAL A 68 -2.75 1.51 3.71
N LEU A 69 -1.89 2.23 3.00
CA LEU A 69 -0.62 2.75 3.48
C LEU A 69 -0.85 4.16 3.99
N ALA A 70 -0.42 4.45 5.21
CA ALA A 70 -0.27 5.81 5.69
C ALA A 70 1.20 6.22 5.60
N ASP A 71 1.47 7.39 5.03
CA ASP A 71 2.82 7.94 4.93
C ASP A 71 3.26 8.59 6.26
N PHE A 72 4.55 8.55 6.55
CA PHE A 72 5.15 9.23 7.69
C PHE A 72 5.00 10.74 7.50
N GLY A 73 4.24 11.38 8.38
CA GLY A 73 3.93 12.82 8.32
C GLY A 73 2.49 13.15 7.90
N ASP A 74 1.63 12.14 7.78
CA ASP A 74 0.17 12.30 7.63
C ASP A 74 -0.26 12.98 6.32
N GLN A 75 0.66 13.18 5.39
CA GLN A 75 0.41 13.98 4.19
C GLN A 75 -0.32 13.20 3.10
N ARG A 76 -0.22 11.87 3.10
CA ARG A 76 -0.74 11.02 2.01
C ARG A 76 -1.20 9.66 2.51
N LEU A 77 -2.27 9.16 1.88
CA LEU A 77 -2.72 7.78 2.01
C LEU A 77 -2.57 7.06 0.66
N GLY A 78 -2.01 5.85 0.68
CA GLY A 78 -1.90 4.97 -0.47
C GLY A 78 -2.91 3.83 -0.40
N PHE A 79 -3.88 3.79 -1.30
CA PHE A 79 -4.85 2.69 -1.37
C PHE A 79 -4.34 1.63 -2.34
N LEU A 80 -4.21 0.38 -1.88
CA LEU A 80 -3.87 -0.73 -2.76
C LEU A 80 -5.13 -1.15 -3.52
N VAL A 81 -5.05 -1.10 -4.84
CA VAL A 81 -6.16 -1.34 -5.76
C VAL A 81 -5.79 -2.43 -6.77
N PRO A 82 -6.76 -3.04 -7.47
CA PRO A 82 -6.46 -4.05 -8.48
C PRO A 82 -5.46 -3.56 -9.54
N PRO A 83 -4.58 -4.45 -10.04
CA PRO A 83 -3.56 -4.08 -11.03
C PRO A 83 -4.21 -3.58 -12.33
N GLY A 84 -3.60 -2.56 -12.95
CA GLY A 84 -4.12 -1.88 -14.13
C GLY A 84 -5.10 -0.75 -13.84
N THR A 85 -5.39 -0.46 -12.56
CA THR A 85 -6.17 0.72 -12.14
C THR A 85 -5.38 2.00 -12.37
N ALA A 86 -4.08 2.02 -12.06
CA ALA A 86 -3.21 3.18 -12.23
C ALA A 86 -3.17 3.65 -13.69
N ALA A 87 -3.14 2.72 -14.64
CA ALA A 87 -3.09 3.01 -16.08
C ALA A 87 -4.40 3.59 -16.64
N ARG A 88 -5.51 3.44 -15.91
CA ARG A 88 -6.86 3.89 -16.32
C ARG A 88 -7.36 5.05 -15.47
N TRP A 89 -6.55 5.54 -14.54
CA TRP A 89 -6.94 6.59 -13.62
C TRP A 89 -7.00 7.94 -14.33
N LEU A 90 -8.16 8.59 -14.28
CA LEU A 90 -8.40 9.90 -14.92
C LEU A 90 -8.55 11.05 -13.90
N GLY A 91 -8.65 10.73 -12.61
CA GLY A 91 -8.88 11.72 -11.56
C GLY A 91 -7.64 12.58 -11.29
N THR A 92 -7.84 13.89 -11.16
CA THR A 92 -6.77 14.84 -10.80
C THR A 92 -6.46 14.81 -9.31
N GLY A 93 -5.27 15.27 -8.92
CA GLY A 93 -4.88 15.36 -7.51
C GLY A 93 -4.48 14.03 -6.86
N VAL A 94 -4.59 12.93 -7.59
CA VAL A 94 -4.17 11.58 -7.17
C VAL A 94 -2.94 11.16 -7.96
N ARG A 95 -1.90 10.72 -7.24
CA ARG A 95 -0.73 10.10 -7.88
C ARG A 95 -0.96 8.60 -7.96
N SER A 96 -0.57 7.96 -9.05
CA SER A 96 -0.68 6.51 -9.21
C SER A 96 0.69 5.84 -9.31
N ALA A 97 0.76 4.59 -8.84
CA ALA A 97 1.88 3.69 -9.03
C ALA A 97 1.35 2.36 -9.56
N GLY A 98 1.78 1.99 -10.77
CA GLY A 98 1.42 0.73 -11.42
C GLY A 98 2.63 0.04 -12.01
N ALA A 99 2.44 -0.69 -13.11
CA ALA A 99 3.51 -1.45 -13.75
C ALA A 99 4.76 -0.59 -14.04
N GLY A 100 5.94 -1.13 -13.70
CA GLY A 100 7.23 -0.44 -13.89
C GLY A 100 7.59 0.54 -12.77
N THR A 101 6.74 0.71 -11.76
CA THR A 101 7.02 1.59 -10.60
C THR A 101 7.28 0.78 -9.34
N TRP A 102 7.89 1.44 -8.35
CA TRP A 102 8.19 0.89 -7.05
C TRP A 102 7.65 1.83 -5.96
N ILE A 103 7.21 1.25 -4.86
CA ILE A 103 6.71 1.99 -3.69
C ILE A 103 7.46 1.58 -2.43
N VAL A 104 7.58 2.52 -1.50
CA VAL A 104 8.11 2.28 -0.17
C VAL A 104 6.96 1.83 0.72
N VAL A 105 7.10 0.66 1.35
CA VAL A 105 6.06 0.06 2.17
C VAL A 105 6.61 -0.21 3.57
N PRO A 106 6.02 0.35 4.64
CA PRO A 106 6.39 -0.02 6.00
C PRO A 106 5.88 -1.43 6.36
N TYR A 107 6.40 -2.01 7.43
CA TYR A 107 5.83 -3.25 7.96
C TYR A 107 4.34 -3.04 8.32
N PRO A 108 3.41 -3.94 7.93
CA PRO A 108 1.98 -3.80 8.20
C PRO A 108 1.65 -3.54 9.68
N GLY A 109 0.79 -2.55 9.92
CA GLY A 109 0.43 -2.12 11.28
C GLY A 109 1.43 -1.14 11.91
N ARG A 110 2.44 -0.70 11.16
CA ARG A 110 3.30 0.44 11.49
C ARG A 110 2.96 1.62 10.58
N THR A 111 3.07 2.82 11.12
CA THR A 111 2.82 4.12 10.47
C THR A 111 3.97 5.06 10.75
#